data_AF-A0A519PP78-F1
#
_entry.id   AF-A0A519PP78-F1
#
_cell.length_a   1.000
_cell.length_b   1.000
_cell.length_c   1.000
_cell.angle_alpha   90.00
_cell.angle_beta   90.00
_cell.angle_gamma   90.00
#
_symmetry.space_group_name_H-M   'P 1'
#
loop_
_entity.id
_entity.type
_entity.pdbx_description
1 polymer ?
#
loop_
_entity_poly.entity_id
_entity_poly.type
_entity_poly.pdbx_seq_one_letter_code
_entity_poly.pdbx_strand_id
1 'polypeptide(L)'
;VEMMACGAHLTLFTTGRGSVVGSAISPVIKVCANPDTYKRMSADMDIDAGRVLNGEATLDEVGEEIVDLIRRVAEGEHTVSEAMGHQEFILTYKSFEPIGPACLPVRRTLAAV
;
A
#
# COMPACT_ATOMS: atom_id res chain seq x y z
N VAL A 1 -2.69 2.41 5.64
CA VAL A 1 -2.80 2.87 7.05
C VAL A 1 -3.90 2.13 7.83
N GLU A 2 -5.17 2.10 7.38
CA GLU A 2 -6.24 1.38 8.12
C GLU A 2 -5.95 -0.12 8.30
N MET A 3 -5.54 -0.83 7.25
CA MET A 3 -5.15 -2.25 7.35
C MET A 3 -3.99 -2.47 8.32
N MET A 4 -2.99 -1.58 8.29
CA MET A 4 -1.83 -1.63 9.18
C MET A 4 -2.24 -1.38 10.64
N ALA A 5 -3.18 -0.44 10.87
CA ALA A 5 -3.76 -0.20 12.19
C ALA A 5 -4.55 -1.42 12.71
N CYS A 6 -5.11 -2.24 11.81
CA CYS A 6 -5.73 -3.52 12.14
C CYS A 6 -4.73 -4.69 12.30
N GLY A 7 -3.42 -4.45 12.20
CA GLY A 7 -2.38 -5.46 12.42
C GLY A 7 -1.83 -6.12 11.15
N ALA A 8 -2.11 -5.59 9.95
CA ALA A 8 -1.43 -6.04 8.74
C ALA A 8 0.06 -5.66 8.80
N HIS A 9 0.94 -6.67 8.76
CA HIS A 9 2.39 -6.47 8.83
C HIS A 9 3.01 -6.01 7.50
N LEU A 10 2.31 -6.22 6.39
CA LEU A 10 2.77 -5.89 5.05
C LEU A 10 1.58 -5.55 4.15
N THR A 11 1.75 -4.62 3.21
CA THR A 11 0.70 -4.24 2.24
C THR A 11 1.15 -4.49 0.81
N LEU A 12 0.34 -5.25 0.05
CA LEU A 12 0.44 -5.33 -1.40
C LEU A 12 -0.34 -4.16 -2.00
N PHE A 13 0.34 -3.30 -2.75
CA PHE A 13 -0.25 -2.14 -3.38
C PHE A 13 -0.20 -2.29 -4.91
N THR A 14 -1.35 -2.51 -5.53
CA THR A 14 -1.44 -2.61 -6.99
C THR A 14 -1.49 -1.22 -7.62
N THR A 15 -0.69 -1.00 -8.67
CA THR A 15 -0.57 0.31 -9.31
C THR A 15 -0.48 0.20 -10.82
N GLY A 16 -1.33 0.94 -11.55
CA GLY A 16 -1.28 1.02 -13.02
C GLY A 16 -0.79 2.36 -13.55
N ARG A 17 -0.73 3.39 -12.69
CA ARG A 17 -0.41 4.78 -13.03
C ARG A 17 0.86 5.31 -12.36
N GLY A 18 1.64 4.44 -11.73
CA GLY A 18 2.95 4.83 -11.20
C GLY A 18 2.89 5.48 -9.82
N SER A 19 1.95 5.10 -8.95
CA SER A 19 2.04 5.50 -7.54
C SER A 19 3.31 4.88 -6.93
N VAL A 20 4.16 5.74 -6.37
CA VAL A 20 5.42 5.38 -5.70
C VAL A 20 5.27 5.34 -4.18
N VAL A 21 4.03 5.23 -3.69
CA VAL A 21 3.71 5.36 -2.26
C VAL A 21 4.43 4.29 -1.43
N GLY A 22 5.04 4.73 -0.33
CA GLY A 22 5.56 3.87 0.73
C GLY A 22 4.71 3.98 1.98
N SER A 23 5.30 3.62 3.11
CA SER A 23 4.67 3.86 4.40
C SER A 23 5.69 3.97 5.52
N ALA A 24 5.41 4.86 6.48
CA ALA A 24 6.19 4.93 7.72
C ALA A 24 5.91 3.78 8.70
N ILE A 25 4.84 2.99 8.50
CA ILE A 25 4.41 1.97 9.47
C ILE A 25 4.84 0.55 9.08
N SER A 26 4.64 0.17 7.82
CA SER A 26 4.75 -1.22 7.38
C SER A 26 5.17 -1.28 5.91
N PRO A 27 5.94 -2.29 5.48
CA PRO A 27 6.43 -2.40 4.12
C PRO A 27 5.28 -2.40 3.09
N VAL A 28 5.53 -1.70 1.97
CA VAL A 28 4.61 -1.64 0.83
C VAL A 28 5.29 -2.27 -0.38
N ILE A 29 4.80 -3.43 -0.80
CA ILE A 29 5.21 -4.10 -2.05
C ILE A 29 4.31 -3.58 -3.16
N LYS A 30 4.91 -2.91 -4.15
CA LYS A 30 4.23 -2.29 -5.28
C LYS A 30 4.22 -3.24 -6.47
N VAL A 31 3.02 -3.66 -6.85
CA VAL A 31 2.79 -4.57 -7.99
C VAL A 31 2.24 -3.77 -9.16
N CYS A 32 3.04 -3.61 -10.22
CA CYS A 32 2.63 -2.86 -11.39
C CYS A 32 1.98 -3.76 -12.44
N ALA A 33 0.72 -3.50 -12.79
CA ALA A 33 0.00 -4.30 -13.78
C ALA A 33 -0.03 -3.68 -15.19
N ASN A 34 0.53 -2.47 -15.36
CA ASN A 34 0.59 -1.79 -16.64
C ASN A 34 2.03 -1.86 -17.20
N PRO A 35 2.27 -2.62 -18.29
CA PRO A 35 3.62 -2.81 -18.85
C PRO A 35 4.32 -1.50 -19.23
N ASP A 36 3.56 -0.54 -19.76
CA ASP A 36 4.14 0.75 -20.19
C ASP A 36 4.54 1.60 -18.99
N THR A 37 3.81 1.51 -17.88
CA THR A 37 4.17 2.17 -16.63
C THR A 37 5.40 1.51 -16.03
N TYR A 38 5.44 0.18 -15.94
CA TYR A 38 6.59 -0.54 -15.39
C TYR A 38 7.86 -0.25 -16.19
N LYS A 39 7.83 -0.27 -17.53
CA LYS A 39 8.98 0.07 -18.38
C LYS A 39 9.56 1.46 -18.10
N ARG A 40 8.73 2.43 -17.70
CA ARG A 40 9.16 3.80 -17.40
C ARG A 40 9.58 4.02 -15.95
N MET A 41 9.08 3.19 -15.03
CA MET A 41 9.17 3.39 -13.58
C MET A 41 9.61 2.11 -12.85
N SER A 42 10.37 1.23 -13.51
CA SER A 42 10.75 -0.07 -12.94
C SER A 42 11.59 0.07 -11.67
N ALA A 43 12.36 1.15 -11.55
CA ALA A 43 13.11 1.49 -10.35
C ALA A 43 12.21 1.85 -9.15
N ASP A 44 10.93 2.14 -9.37
CA ASP A 44 9.95 2.50 -8.34
C ASP A 44 8.98 1.36 -8.03
N MET A 45 9.16 0.16 -8.60
CA MET A 45 8.20 -0.95 -8.53
C MET A 45 8.88 -2.24 -8.10
N ASP A 46 8.20 -3.01 -7.24
CA ASP A 46 8.75 -4.26 -6.72
C ASP A 46 8.49 -5.44 -7.68
N ILE A 47 7.33 -5.48 -8.35
CA ILE A 47 6.91 -6.58 -9.24
C ILE A 47 6.32 -6.03 -10.55
N ASP A 48 6.69 -6.65 -11.69
CA ASP A 48 6.04 -6.45 -13.00
C ASP A 48 4.97 -7.52 -13.27
N ALA A 49 3.73 -7.25 -12.90
CA ALA A 49 2.59 -8.08 -13.26
C ALA A 49 2.09 -7.81 -14.69
N GLY A 50 2.59 -6.76 -15.37
CA GLY A 50 2.27 -6.46 -16.76
C GLY A 50 2.76 -7.55 -17.73
N ARG A 51 3.79 -8.32 -17.35
CA ARG A 51 4.30 -9.49 -18.09
C ARG A 51 3.21 -10.50 -18.46
N VAL A 52 2.16 -10.62 -17.64
CA VAL A 52 1.01 -11.49 -17.93
C VAL A 52 0.26 -11.01 -19.18
N LEU A 53 0.09 -9.70 -19.37
CA LEU A 53 -0.62 -9.14 -20.52
C LEU A 53 0.15 -9.29 -21.82
N ASN A 54 1.49 -9.33 -21.75
CA ASN A 54 2.35 -9.51 -22.92
C ASN A 54 2.60 -11.00 -23.25
N GLY A 55 2.11 -11.93 -22.43
CA GLY A 55 2.41 -13.36 -22.57
C GLY A 55 3.87 -13.72 -22.22
N GLU A 56 4.56 -12.86 -21.47
CA GLU A 56 5.96 -13.06 -21.03
C GLU A 56 6.05 -13.83 -19.70
N ALA A 57 4.93 -13.96 -18.99
CA ALA A 57 4.76 -14.78 -17.80
C ALA A 57 3.31 -15.24 -17.69
N THR A 58 3.09 -16.37 -17.03
CA THR A 58 1.76 -16.84 -16.62
C THR A 58 1.31 -16.14 -15.34
N LEU A 59 0.01 -16.22 -15.04
CA LEU A 59 -0.53 -15.72 -13.78
C LEU A 59 0.09 -16.44 -12.57
N ASP A 60 0.31 -17.76 -12.69
CA ASP A 60 0.86 -18.57 -11.61
C ASP A 60 2.32 -18.19 -11.33
N GLU A 61 3.15 -18.00 -12.35
CA GLU A 61 4.55 -17.54 -12.19
C GLU A 61 4.64 -16.19 -11.49
N VAL A 62 3.79 -15.22 -11.85
CA VAL A 62 3.75 -13.92 -11.17
C VAL A 62 3.20 -14.04 -9.75
N GLY A 63 2.25 -14.95 -9.53
CA GLY A 63 1.74 -15.27 -8.19
C GLY A 63 2.83 -15.81 -7.27
N GLU A 64 3.65 -16.75 -7.78
CA GLU A 64 4.81 -17.29 -7.06
C GLU A 64 5.84 -16.20 -6.77
N GLU A 65 6.15 -15.33 -7.73
CA GLU A 65 7.06 -14.19 -7.56
C GLU A 65 6.61 -13.26 -6.41
N ILE A 66 5.31 -12.98 -6.31
CA ILE A 66 4.72 -12.18 -5.22
C ILE A 66 4.88 -12.89 -3.88
N VAL A 67 4.57 -14.19 -3.81
CA VAL A 67 4.68 -14.98 -2.56
C VAL A 67 6.13 -15.04 -2.07
N ASP A 68 7.07 -15.27 -2.98
CA ASP A 68 8.49 -15.30 -2.67
C ASP A 68 8.98 -13.94 -2.16
N LEU A 69 8.57 -12.84 -2.80
CA LEU A 69 8.93 -11.51 -2.33
C LEU A 69 8.33 -11.20 -0.96
N ILE A 70 7.06 -11.58 -0.70
CA ILE A 70 6.45 -11.43 0.63
C ILE A 70 7.29 -12.13 1.69
N ARG A 71 7.75 -13.35 1.40
CA ARG A 71 8.61 -14.11 2.32
C ARG A 71 9.93 -13.38 2.56
N ARG A 72 10.62 -12.92 1.50
CA ARG A 72 11.90 -12.22 1.66
C ARG A 72 11.77 -10.92 2.44
N VAL A 73 10.70 -10.15 2.20
CA VAL A 73 10.44 -8.91 2.95
C VAL A 73 10.11 -9.22 4.41
N ALA A 74 9.37 -10.29 4.69
CA ALA A 74 9.15 -10.76 6.05
C ALA A 74 10.45 -11.23 6.75
N GLU A 75 11.45 -11.69 5.98
CA GLU A 75 12.81 -12.01 6.45
C GLU A 75 13.72 -10.79 6.59
N GLY A 76 13.26 -9.58 6.21
CA GLY A 76 13.96 -8.32 6.40
C GLY A 76 14.48 -7.65 5.12
N GLU A 77 14.19 -8.18 3.93
CA GLU A 77 14.44 -7.48 2.67
C GLU A 77 13.60 -6.19 2.62
N HIS A 78 14.23 -5.05 2.31
CA HIS A 78 13.50 -3.78 2.17
C HIS A 78 12.74 -3.76 0.84
N THR A 79 11.51 -3.25 0.83
CA THR A 79 10.82 -2.94 -0.43
C THR A 79 11.48 -1.75 -1.12
N VAL A 80 11.24 -1.60 -2.42
CA VAL A 80 11.78 -0.47 -3.21
C VAL A 80 11.45 0.87 -2.56
N SER A 81 10.23 1.03 -2.03
CA SER A 81 9.82 2.26 -1.37
C SER A 81 10.58 2.51 -0.07
N GLU A 82 10.87 1.47 0.70
CA GLU A 82 11.66 1.59 1.93
C GLU A 82 13.11 1.96 1.61
N ALA A 83 13.71 1.30 0.61
CA ALA A 83 15.07 1.59 0.16
C ALA A 83 15.23 3.04 -0.35
N MET A 84 14.19 3.60 -0.96
CA MET A 84 14.15 4.99 -1.43
C MET A 84 13.74 6.01 -0.35
N GLY A 85 13.34 5.56 0.84
CA GLY A 85 12.97 6.42 1.97
C GLY A 85 11.54 6.99 1.89
N HIS A 86 10.64 6.36 1.14
CA HIS A 86 9.23 6.74 1.10
C HIS A 86 8.53 6.37 2.43
N GLN A 87 8.03 7.39 3.13
CA GLN A 87 7.46 7.27 4.48
C GLN A 87 6.09 7.94 4.59
N GLU A 88 5.25 7.83 3.55
CA GLU A 88 3.92 8.43 3.55
C GLU A 88 3.07 7.88 4.70
N PHE A 89 2.53 8.79 5.52
CA PHE A 89 1.66 8.46 6.63
C PHE A 89 0.72 9.61 6.93
N ILE A 90 -0.55 9.29 7.12
CA ILE A 90 -1.57 10.25 7.54
C ILE A 90 -2.51 9.59 8.54
N LEU A 91 -2.73 10.26 9.68
CA LEU A 91 -3.80 9.92 10.62
C LEU A 91 -4.98 10.83 10.33
N THR A 92 -5.95 10.33 9.58
CA THR A 92 -7.20 11.04 9.37
C THR A 92 -8.15 10.71 10.52
N TYR A 93 -8.80 11.74 11.08
CA TYR A 93 -9.89 11.55 12.01
C TYR A 93 -11.20 11.53 11.22
N LYS A 94 -11.93 10.41 11.21
CA LYS A 94 -13.30 10.39 10.68
C LYS A 94 -14.24 10.91 11.76
N SER A 95 -14.70 12.16 11.60
CA SER A 95 -15.84 12.67 12.38
C SER A 95 -17.14 12.14 11.76
N PHE A 96 -17.92 11.39 12.52
CA PHE A 96 -19.27 11.00 12.14
C PHE A 96 -20.27 11.92 12.84
N GLU A 97 -21.28 12.42 12.11
CA GLU A 97 -22.46 13.01 12.72
C GLU A 97 -23.21 11.87 13.44
N PRO A 98 -23.42 11.95 14.77
CA PRO A 98 -24.07 10.86 15.50
C PRO A 98 -25.53 10.70 15.05
N ILE A 99 -25.89 9.52 14.55
CA ILE A 99 -27.29 9.20 14.21
C ILE A 99 -27.94 8.55 15.45
N GLY A 100 -28.67 9.32 16.25
CA GLY A 100 -29.43 8.79 17.42
C GLY A 100 -28.63 8.77 18.73
N PRO A 101 -29.19 8.22 19.83
CA PRO A 101 -28.65 8.40 21.17
C PRO A 101 -27.30 7.69 21.29
N ALA A 102 -26.24 8.42 20.92
CA ALA A 102 -24.92 7.86 20.75
C ALA A 102 -24.21 7.73 22.10
N CYS A 103 -23.56 6.59 22.31
CA CYS A 103 -22.63 6.34 23.41
C CYS A 103 -21.28 7.07 23.25
N LEU A 104 -21.07 7.75 22.11
CA LEU A 104 -19.89 8.56 21.87
C LEU A 104 -20.09 9.96 22.47
N PRO A 105 -19.10 10.50 23.20
CA PRO A 105 -19.19 11.85 23.76
C PRO A 105 -19.37 12.86 22.63
N VAL A 106 -20.54 13.50 22.58
CA VAL A 106 -20.79 14.61 21.65
C VAL A 106 -19.85 15.74 22.03
N ARG A 107 -18.90 16.07 21.15
CA ARG A 107 -17.98 17.18 21.36
C ARG A 107 -18.82 18.46 21.34
N ARG A 108 -19.20 18.97 22.52
CA ARG A 108 -19.82 20.30 22.63
C ARG A 108 -18.81 21.30 22.09
N THR A 109 -19.09 21.84 20.90
CA THR A 109 -18.38 23.01 20.39
C THR A 109 -18.52 24.09 21.44
N LEU A 110 -17.44 24.42 22.15
CA LEU A 110 -17.40 25.65 22.92
C LEU A 110 -17.62 26.76 21.91
N ALA A 111 -18.75 27.46 22.02
CA ALA A 111 -18.93 28.71 21.30
C ALA A 111 -17.71 29.57 21.59
N ALA A 112 -17.02 29.99 20.53
CA ALA A 112 -15.92 30.91 20.65
C ALA A 112 -16.38 32.14 21.46
N VAL A 113 -15.68 32.40 22.56
CA VAL A 113 -15.77 33.66 23.31
C VAL A 113 -14.83 34.66 22.65
#